data_AF-A0A0Q0UB41-F1
#
_entry.id   AF-A0A0Q0UB41-F1
#
_cell.length_a   1.000
_cell.length_b   1.000
_cell.length_c   1.000
_cell.angle_alpha   90.00
_cell.angle_beta   90.00
_cell.angle_gamma   90.00
#
_symmetry.space_group_name_H-M   'P 1'
#
loop_
_entity.id
_entity.type
_entity.pdbx_description
1 polymer ?
#
loop_
_entity_poly.entity_id
_entity_poly.type
_entity_poly.pdbx_seq_one_letter_code
_entity_poly.pdbx_strand_id
1 'polypeptide(L)'
;MIVTGLALGAAVGAVMQRGRFCVTGMLRDIFLSGSWRGFTGLLIVISVHAVGLAAPTSLGVIAPEYADLAPLAVIPGGLLFGLGIVLAGGCASGTWYRSAEGLVGSWIALGTYALSAAAMKSGALRGFNEALQSHTVPLRSLPETLGLSPWFFALALSAGTAVWARRYLAVEKSLPVPHAHPPLWKRPLHLYTAAVLIGALGVLAWPLSAATGRNDGLGITTPTSNILRYAVTGDATRLDWGVMLVLGLLLGAFAAAVAAGEFRVRVPDATAASRAVIGGVAMGVGASLAGGCTVGNGMVQTSLFTYQGWLALLFIAFGVALGTRWWLKPSGTVAATAPSPGGAVNALPSVSGLVSLGALQSTTGGGVATLAPGRYRLDTFGAVCPFPLIEAKEAMKRLEAGEELVDCTQATDTLPRWAAEDGHEVVDFTERGAAGWSITVRKGA
;
A
#
# COMPACT_ATOMS: atom_id res chain seq x y z
N MET A 1 13.97 -18.64 18.58
CA MET A 1 14.45 -17.52 17.74
C MET A 1 13.51 -17.18 16.59
N ILE A 2 12.97 -18.13 15.83
CA ILE A 2 12.01 -17.85 14.74
C ILE A 2 10.76 -17.05 15.20
N VAL A 3 10.34 -17.22 16.46
CA VAL A 3 9.25 -16.44 17.10
C VAL A 3 9.51 -14.93 17.12
N THR A 4 10.76 -14.47 17.11
CA THR A 4 11.05 -13.03 17.01
C THR A 4 10.60 -12.47 15.66
N GLY A 5 10.59 -13.29 14.61
CA GLY A 5 10.00 -12.94 13.32
C GLY A 5 8.51 -12.65 13.46
N LEU A 6 7.78 -13.49 14.20
CA LEU A 6 6.34 -13.28 14.48
C LEU A 6 6.09 -11.98 15.25
N ALA A 7 6.87 -11.73 16.32
CA ALA A 7 6.73 -10.52 17.12
C ALA A 7 7.07 -9.25 16.34
N LEU A 8 8.18 -9.26 15.59
CA LEU A 8 8.58 -8.13 14.75
C LEU A 8 7.58 -7.93 13.61
N GLY A 9 7.11 -9.01 13.01
CA GLY A 9 6.04 -9.00 12.02
C GLY A 9 4.80 -8.31 12.55
N ALA A 10 4.35 -8.67 13.75
CA ALA A 10 3.20 -8.05 14.38
C ALA A 10 3.38 -6.54 14.61
N ALA A 11 4.56 -6.11 15.05
CA ALA A 11 4.88 -4.69 15.17
C ALA A 11 4.83 -3.98 13.80
N VAL A 12 5.45 -4.56 12.77
CA VAL A 12 5.45 -4.01 11.40
C VAL A 12 4.03 -3.94 10.85
N GLY A 13 3.23 -4.99 11.01
CA GLY A 13 1.84 -5.04 10.56
C GLY A 13 0.96 -3.99 11.22
N ALA A 14 1.10 -3.82 12.54
CA ALA A 14 0.38 -2.78 13.27
C ALA A 14 0.77 -1.37 12.78
N VAL A 15 2.06 -1.09 12.63
CA VAL A 15 2.52 0.22 12.14
C VAL A 15 2.08 0.47 10.70
N MET A 16 2.16 -0.54 9.82
CA MET A 16 1.71 -0.43 8.42
C MET A 16 0.21 -0.17 8.31
N GLN A 17 -0.61 -0.86 9.11
CA GLN A 17 -2.06 -0.68 9.13
C GLN A 17 -2.42 0.71 9.65
N ARG A 18 -1.90 1.12 10.82
CA ARG A 18 -2.19 2.43 11.42
C ARG A 18 -1.66 3.60 10.59
N GLY A 19 -0.52 3.42 9.92
CA GLY A 19 0.11 4.42 9.07
C GLY A 19 -0.37 4.40 7.62
N ARG A 20 -1.25 3.46 7.25
CA ARG A 20 -1.71 3.21 5.87
C ARG A 20 -0.54 3.17 4.87
N PHE A 21 0.55 2.52 5.29
CA PHE A 21 1.84 2.57 4.59
C PHE A 21 1.80 1.68 3.35
N CYS A 22 1.39 2.25 2.21
CA CYS A 22 1.26 1.54 0.95
C CYS A 22 2.12 2.17 -0.15
N VAL A 23 3.20 1.47 -0.53
CA VAL A 23 4.13 1.92 -1.59
C VAL A 23 3.43 2.10 -2.93
N THR A 24 2.41 1.28 -3.25
CA THR A 24 1.60 1.45 -4.46
C THR A 24 0.92 2.80 -4.49
N GLY A 25 0.30 3.21 -3.38
CA GLY A 25 -0.33 4.53 -3.27
C GLY A 25 0.72 5.63 -3.44
N MET A 26 1.84 5.54 -2.73
CA MET A 26 2.93 6.53 -2.79
C MET A 26 3.45 6.76 -4.22
N LEU A 27 3.65 5.69 -5.00
CA LEU A 27 4.13 5.80 -6.39
C LEU A 27 3.04 6.27 -7.34
N ARG A 28 1.81 5.77 -7.15
CA ARG A 28 0.65 6.15 -7.98
C ARG A 28 0.30 7.62 -7.83
N ASP A 29 0.34 8.14 -6.61
CA ASP A 29 -0.12 9.49 -6.31
C ASP A 29 0.78 10.56 -6.98
N ILE A 30 2.04 10.23 -7.29
CA ILE A 30 2.92 11.05 -8.14
C ILE A 30 2.28 11.27 -9.53
N PHE A 31 1.74 10.21 -10.14
CA PHE A 31 1.21 10.25 -11.50
C PHE A 31 -0.26 10.68 -11.56
N LEU A 32 -1.05 10.41 -10.52
CA LEU A 32 -2.46 10.79 -10.48
C LEU A 32 -2.72 12.19 -9.90
N SER A 33 -1.96 12.59 -8.88
CA SER A 33 -2.18 13.83 -8.13
C SER A 33 -1.01 14.82 -8.20
N GLY A 34 0.13 14.43 -8.76
CA GLY A 34 1.34 15.26 -8.75
C GLY A 34 2.00 15.39 -7.38
N SER A 35 1.46 14.74 -6.34
CA SER A 35 1.95 14.85 -4.96
C SER A 35 3.11 13.87 -4.71
N TRP A 36 4.26 14.41 -4.32
CA TRP A 36 5.43 13.61 -3.91
C TRP A 36 5.45 13.31 -2.42
N ARG A 37 4.45 13.76 -1.66
CA ARG A 37 4.36 13.56 -0.21
C ARG A 37 4.50 12.10 0.18
N GLY A 38 3.80 11.20 -0.52
CA GLY A 38 3.87 9.76 -0.31
C GLY A 38 5.27 9.20 -0.57
N PHE A 39 5.87 9.61 -1.68
CA PHE A 39 7.23 9.22 -2.05
C PHE A 39 8.28 9.69 -1.02
N THR A 40 8.12 10.88 -0.43
CA THR A 40 8.96 11.31 0.68
C THR A 40 8.87 10.36 1.87
N GLY A 41 7.70 9.76 2.15
CA GLY A 41 7.55 8.70 3.15
C GLY A 41 8.39 7.47 2.83
N LEU A 42 8.44 7.04 1.57
CA LEU A 42 9.32 5.96 1.12
C LEU A 42 10.80 6.33 1.30
N LEU A 43 11.19 7.55 0.92
CA LEU A 43 12.57 8.04 1.11
C LEU A 43 12.98 8.11 2.58
N ILE A 44 12.06 8.43 3.49
CA ILE A 44 12.30 8.39 4.94
C ILE A 44 12.63 6.97 5.40
N VAL A 45 11.84 5.97 4.96
CA VAL A 45 12.15 4.56 5.27
C VAL A 45 13.53 4.16 4.74
N ILE A 46 13.85 4.52 3.49
CA ILE A 46 15.14 4.20 2.87
C ILE A 46 16.27 4.89 3.62
N SER A 47 16.11 6.15 4.03
CA SER A 47 17.12 6.91 4.78
C SER A 47 17.38 6.31 6.16
N VAL A 48 16.32 5.97 6.90
CA VAL A 48 16.44 5.33 8.22
C VAL A 48 17.12 3.96 8.10
N HIS A 49 16.77 3.16 7.08
CA HIS A 49 17.49 1.91 6.82
C HIS A 49 18.94 2.13 6.42
N ALA A 50 19.23 3.08 5.55
CA ALA A 50 20.59 3.32 5.05
C ALA A 50 21.53 3.68 6.22
N VAL A 51 21.09 4.59 7.10
CA VAL A 51 21.84 4.93 8.32
C VAL A 51 21.89 3.76 9.30
N GLY A 52 20.76 3.10 9.52
CA GLY A 52 20.63 2.01 10.49
C GLY A 52 21.36 0.73 10.09
N LEU A 53 21.63 0.50 8.80
CA LEU A 53 22.41 -0.62 8.30
C LEU A 53 23.89 -0.26 8.10
N ALA A 54 24.22 1.00 7.83
CA ALA A 54 25.62 1.43 7.71
C ALA A 54 26.41 1.18 9.00
N ALA A 55 25.82 1.43 10.18
CA ALA A 55 26.47 1.21 11.47
C ALA A 55 26.78 -0.28 11.75
N PRO A 56 25.80 -1.21 11.78
CA PRO A 56 26.05 -2.63 12.00
C PRO A 56 26.95 -3.27 10.93
N THR A 57 26.87 -2.79 9.68
CA THR A 57 27.74 -3.28 8.59
C THR A 57 29.18 -2.84 8.84
N SER A 58 29.41 -1.58 9.25
CA SER A 58 30.76 -1.09 9.56
C SER A 58 31.38 -1.75 10.80
N LEU A 59 30.55 -2.24 11.72
CA LEU A 59 30.97 -3.00 12.90
C LEU A 59 31.14 -4.51 12.63
N GLY A 60 30.88 -4.98 11.42
CA GLY A 60 30.95 -6.40 11.06
C GLY A 60 29.88 -7.28 11.72
N VAL A 61 28.84 -6.68 12.29
CA VAL A 61 27.73 -7.39 12.97
C VAL A 61 26.80 -8.04 11.94
N ILE A 62 26.65 -7.41 10.77
CA ILE A 62 25.90 -7.95 9.64
C ILE A 62 26.77 -7.92 8.38
N ALA A 63 26.60 -8.94 7.53
CA ALA A 63 27.21 -9.00 6.21
C ALA A 63 26.07 -9.03 5.17
N PRO A 64 25.63 -7.86 4.66
CA PRO A 64 24.62 -7.83 3.61
C PRO A 64 25.12 -8.54 2.36
N GLU A 65 24.30 -9.41 1.79
CA GLU A 65 24.60 -10.02 0.50
C GLU A 65 24.20 -9.06 -0.63
N TYR A 66 25.18 -8.73 -1.47
CA TYR A 66 24.99 -7.91 -2.65
C TYR A 66 25.01 -8.80 -3.89
N ALA A 67 23.83 -9.04 -4.47
CA ALA A 67 23.72 -9.79 -5.70
C ALA A 67 24.23 -8.98 -6.91
N ASP A 68 24.81 -9.67 -7.89
CA ASP A 68 25.11 -9.07 -9.18
C ASP A 68 23.81 -8.66 -9.89
N LEU A 69 23.86 -7.55 -10.62
CA LEU A 69 22.70 -7.04 -11.33
C LEU A 69 22.31 -8.00 -12.46
N ALA A 70 21.04 -8.41 -12.51
CA ALA A 70 20.47 -9.17 -13.65
C ALA A 70 19.48 -8.30 -14.45
N PRO A 71 19.92 -7.41 -15.37
CA PRO A 71 19.05 -6.43 -16.01
C PRO A 71 17.89 -7.07 -16.77
N LEU A 72 18.16 -8.20 -17.44
CA LEU A 72 17.16 -8.93 -18.24
C LEU A 72 16.01 -9.49 -17.39
N ALA A 73 16.23 -9.77 -16.11
CA ALA A 73 15.17 -10.18 -15.19
C ALA A 73 14.55 -8.97 -14.47
N VAL A 74 15.39 -8.05 -14.01
CA VAL A 74 15.00 -6.90 -13.17
C VAL A 74 14.12 -5.90 -13.89
N ILE A 75 14.44 -5.58 -15.15
CA ILE A 75 13.69 -4.59 -15.94
C ILE A 75 12.25 -5.08 -16.23
N PRO A 76 12.04 -6.22 -16.92
CA PRO A 76 10.69 -6.70 -17.19
C PRO A 76 9.97 -7.13 -15.91
N GLY A 77 10.68 -7.70 -14.94
CA GLY A 77 10.13 -8.07 -13.64
C GLY A 77 9.59 -6.87 -12.86
N GLY A 78 10.36 -5.79 -12.78
CA GLY A 78 9.96 -4.54 -12.14
C GLY A 78 8.76 -3.90 -12.82
N LEU A 79 8.76 -3.85 -14.16
CA LEU A 79 7.64 -3.34 -14.95
C LEU A 79 6.36 -4.13 -14.72
N LEU A 80 6.43 -5.46 -14.81
CA LEU A 80 5.29 -6.35 -14.59
C LEU A 80 4.77 -6.26 -13.15
N PHE A 81 5.67 -6.17 -12.17
CA PHE A 81 5.31 -5.96 -10.77
C PHE A 81 4.58 -4.63 -10.58
N GLY A 82 5.09 -3.55 -11.17
CA GLY A 82 4.49 -2.21 -11.14
C GLY A 82 3.07 -2.18 -11.73
N LEU A 83 2.85 -2.86 -12.85
CA LEU A 83 1.51 -3.03 -13.43
C LEU A 83 0.61 -3.87 -12.52
N GLY A 84 1.14 -4.96 -11.97
CA GLY A 84 0.43 -5.89 -11.10
C GLY A 84 -0.09 -5.24 -9.82
N ILE A 85 0.72 -4.40 -9.17
CA ILE A 85 0.31 -3.71 -7.94
C ILE A 85 -0.81 -2.68 -8.16
N VAL A 86 -0.93 -2.10 -9.37
CA VAL A 86 -2.06 -1.22 -9.73
C VAL A 86 -3.35 -2.04 -9.87
N LEU A 87 -3.30 -3.18 -10.56
CA LEU A 87 -4.45 -4.07 -10.74
C LEU A 87 -4.91 -4.74 -9.44
N ALA A 88 -3.96 -5.19 -8.62
CA ALA A 88 -4.24 -5.77 -7.31
C ALA A 88 -4.73 -4.74 -6.28
N GLY A 89 -4.54 -3.45 -6.55
CA GLY A 89 -4.86 -2.36 -5.63
C GLY A 89 -3.97 -2.32 -4.38
N GLY A 90 -2.84 -3.02 -4.35
CA GLY A 90 -1.94 -3.10 -3.19
C GLY A 90 -0.54 -3.56 -3.56
N CYS A 91 0.46 -3.14 -2.78
CA CYS A 91 1.82 -3.69 -2.89
C CYS A 91 1.92 -5.00 -2.11
N ALA A 92 3.04 -5.72 -2.16
CA ALA A 92 3.18 -7.00 -1.47
C ALA A 92 2.81 -6.93 0.03
N SER A 93 3.43 -6.03 0.80
CA SER A 93 3.06 -5.79 2.21
C SER A 93 1.66 -5.20 2.37
N GLY A 94 1.25 -4.36 1.41
CA GLY A 94 -0.09 -3.80 1.31
C GLY A 94 -1.18 -4.86 1.29
N THR A 95 -1.04 -5.84 0.41
CA THR A 95 -1.97 -6.94 0.26
C THR A 95 -2.07 -7.77 1.54
N TRP A 96 -0.97 -7.96 2.27
CA TRP A 96 -0.99 -8.65 3.58
C TRP A 96 -1.77 -7.87 4.65
N TYR A 97 -1.42 -6.61 4.93
CA TYR A 97 -2.12 -5.88 6.00
C TYR A 97 -3.58 -5.57 5.63
N ARG A 98 -3.88 -5.33 4.35
CA ARG A 98 -5.26 -5.11 3.86
C ARG A 98 -6.10 -6.39 3.87
N SER A 99 -5.48 -7.54 3.69
CA SER A 99 -6.12 -8.82 3.95
C SER A 99 -6.57 -8.91 5.42
N ALA A 100 -5.75 -8.39 6.34
CA ALA A 100 -6.09 -8.31 7.76
C ALA A 100 -7.25 -7.34 8.06
N GLU A 101 -7.47 -6.31 7.23
CA GLU A 101 -8.60 -5.38 7.37
C GLU A 101 -9.94 -5.95 6.82
N GLY A 102 -9.94 -7.17 6.28
CA GLY A 102 -11.13 -7.85 5.75
C GLY A 102 -11.40 -7.62 4.26
N LEU A 103 -10.44 -7.14 3.48
CA LEU A 103 -10.63 -6.95 2.04
C LEU A 103 -10.46 -8.26 1.28
N VAL A 104 -11.57 -8.86 0.83
CA VAL A 104 -11.58 -10.15 0.12
C VAL A 104 -10.82 -10.07 -1.21
N GLY A 105 -10.85 -8.91 -1.89
CA GLY A 105 -10.01 -8.68 -3.07
C GLY A 105 -8.51 -8.82 -2.77
N SER A 106 -8.06 -8.41 -1.58
CA SER A 106 -6.68 -8.61 -1.15
C SER A 106 -6.39 -10.07 -0.83
N TRP A 107 -7.36 -10.86 -0.36
CA TRP A 107 -7.18 -12.31 -0.16
C TRP A 107 -6.95 -13.02 -1.49
N ILE A 108 -7.74 -12.69 -2.51
CA ILE A 108 -7.61 -13.23 -3.87
C ILE A 108 -6.22 -12.88 -4.42
N ALA A 109 -5.85 -11.60 -4.38
CA ALA A 109 -4.54 -11.14 -4.85
C ALA A 109 -3.38 -11.79 -4.07
N LEU A 110 -3.52 -11.98 -2.75
CA LEU A 110 -2.51 -12.63 -1.91
C LEU A 110 -2.33 -14.11 -2.29
N GLY A 111 -3.43 -14.83 -2.50
CA GLY A 111 -3.41 -16.23 -2.92
C GLY A 111 -2.75 -16.42 -4.28
N THR A 112 -3.13 -15.62 -5.28
CA THR A 112 -2.54 -15.70 -6.62
C THR A 112 -1.10 -15.20 -6.66
N TYR A 113 -0.75 -14.22 -5.84
CA TYR A 113 0.62 -13.78 -5.61
C TYR A 113 1.50 -14.87 -5.01
N ALA A 114 1.02 -15.54 -3.95
CA ALA A 114 1.72 -16.66 -3.33
C ALA A 114 1.94 -17.81 -4.33
N LEU A 115 0.90 -18.14 -5.11
CA LEU A 115 0.93 -19.20 -6.11
C LEU A 115 1.92 -18.93 -7.23
N SER A 116 1.83 -17.76 -7.86
CA SER A 116 2.73 -17.39 -8.95
C SER A 116 4.18 -17.22 -8.47
N ALA A 117 4.41 -16.67 -7.27
CA ALA A 117 5.75 -16.60 -6.69
C ALA A 117 6.32 -17.99 -6.38
N ALA A 118 5.54 -18.91 -5.83
CA ALA A 118 5.98 -20.28 -5.58
C ALA A 118 6.28 -21.04 -6.89
N ALA A 119 5.44 -20.86 -7.91
CA ALA A 119 5.63 -21.45 -9.24
C ALA A 119 6.92 -20.98 -9.91
N MET A 120 7.25 -19.70 -9.79
CA MET A 120 8.47 -19.10 -10.35
C MET A 120 9.74 -19.43 -9.56
N LYS A 121 9.67 -19.46 -8.22
CA LYS A 121 10.87 -19.69 -7.39
C LYS A 121 11.21 -21.17 -7.21
N SER A 122 10.22 -22.06 -7.28
CA SER A 122 10.40 -23.46 -6.91
C SER A 122 9.57 -24.47 -7.70
N GLY A 123 8.60 -24.00 -8.49
CA GLY A 123 7.67 -24.85 -9.22
C GLY A 123 7.98 -24.94 -10.71
N ALA A 124 6.92 -25.10 -11.51
CA ALA A 124 6.99 -25.35 -12.95
C ALA A 124 7.72 -24.24 -13.76
N LEU A 125 7.75 -23.01 -13.26
CA LEU A 125 8.36 -21.86 -13.94
C LEU A 125 9.77 -21.54 -13.45
N ARG A 126 10.37 -22.40 -12.61
CA ARG A 126 11.72 -22.19 -12.06
C ARG A 126 12.77 -22.04 -13.15
N GLY A 127 12.78 -22.92 -14.14
CA GLY A 127 13.77 -22.86 -15.23
C GLY A 127 13.69 -21.55 -16.02
N PHE A 128 12.49 -21.01 -16.22
CA PHE A 128 12.31 -19.69 -16.83
C PHE A 128 12.87 -18.57 -15.95
N ASN A 129 12.56 -18.60 -14.64
CA ASN A 129 13.07 -17.60 -13.70
C ASN A 129 14.61 -17.61 -13.63
N GLU A 130 15.22 -18.79 -13.52
CA GLU A 130 16.67 -18.96 -13.47
C GLU A 130 17.35 -18.55 -14.77
N ALA A 131 16.76 -18.88 -15.94
CA ALA A 131 17.31 -18.49 -17.24
C ALA A 131 17.41 -16.97 -17.41
N LEU A 132 16.44 -16.20 -16.92
CA LEU A 132 16.51 -14.74 -16.96
C LEU A 132 17.46 -14.18 -15.89
N GLN A 133 17.53 -14.80 -14.72
CA GLN A 133 18.38 -14.35 -13.61
C GLN A 133 19.86 -14.68 -13.77
N SER A 134 20.20 -15.71 -14.56
CA SER A 134 21.60 -16.10 -14.80
C SER A 134 22.39 -15.09 -15.64
N HIS A 135 21.71 -14.19 -16.33
CA HIS A 135 22.34 -13.14 -17.13
C HIS A 135 22.69 -11.94 -16.24
N THR A 136 23.80 -12.06 -15.52
CA THR A 136 24.27 -11.05 -14.57
C THR A 136 25.39 -10.17 -15.15
N VAL A 137 25.48 -8.96 -14.62
CA VAL A 137 26.55 -7.98 -14.84
C VAL A 137 27.17 -7.72 -13.46
N PRO A 138 28.51 -7.62 -13.33
CA PRO A 138 29.20 -7.47 -12.04
C PRO A 138 29.06 -6.04 -11.46
N LEU A 139 27.82 -5.58 -11.32
CA LEU A 139 27.43 -4.31 -10.72
C LEU A 139 26.57 -4.62 -9.50
N ARG A 140 27.19 -4.56 -8.32
CA ARG A 140 26.55 -4.90 -7.04
C ARG A 140 25.97 -3.66 -6.37
N SER A 141 26.83 -2.73 -5.97
CA SER A 141 26.42 -1.52 -5.25
C SER A 141 27.22 -0.29 -5.64
N LEU A 142 26.59 0.88 -5.54
CA LEU A 142 27.22 2.18 -5.80
C LEU A 142 28.46 2.44 -4.91
N PRO A 143 28.44 2.14 -3.59
CA PRO A 143 29.62 2.33 -2.74
C PRO A 143 30.82 1.51 -3.19
N GLU A 144 30.61 0.25 -3.59
CA GLU A 144 31.66 -0.64 -4.07
C GLU A 144 32.26 -0.14 -5.40
N THR A 145 31.41 0.25 -6.36
CA THR A 145 31.88 0.75 -7.66
C THR A 145 32.62 2.08 -7.57
N LEU A 146 32.22 2.97 -6.66
CA LEU A 146 32.85 4.28 -6.49
C LEU A 146 34.02 4.27 -5.49
N GLY A 147 34.23 3.17 -4.77
CA GLY A 147 35.24 3.08 -3.71
C GLY A 147 34.99 4.05 -2.55
N LEU A 148 33.73 4.46 -2.33
CA LEU A 148 33.33 5.43 -1.32
C LEU A 148 32.62 4.74 -0.15
N SER A 149 32.74 5.31 1.03
CA SER A 149 32.04 4.80 2.22
C SER A 149 30.51 4.84 2.04
N PRO A 150 29.76 3.78 2.40
CA PRO A 150 28.29 3.79 2.39
C PRO A 150 27.68 4.95 3.20
N TRP A 151 28.39 5.41 4.23
CA TRP A 151 27.97 6.56 5.05
C TRP A 151 27.82 7.85 4.24
N PHE A 152 28.64 8.07 3.21
CA PHE A 152 28.52 9.24 2.36
C PHE A 152 27.15 9.28 1.67
N PHE A 153 26.73 8.15 1.08
CA PHE A 153 25.44 8.02 0.42
C PHE A 153 24.29 8.06 1.41
N ALA A 154 24.42 7.39 2.57
CA ALA A 154 23.40 7.37 3.61
C ALA A 154 23.12 8.78 4.17
N LEU A 155 24.17 9.55 4.47
CA LEU A 155 24.05 10.91 4.98
C LEU A 155 23.52 11.87 3.91
N ALA A 156 23.99 11.77 2.66
CA ALA A 156 23.51 12.58 1.56
C ALA A 156 22.00 12.36 1.29
N LEU A 157 21.58 11.09 1.22
CA LEU A 157 20.17 10.73 1.05
C LEU A 157 19.32 11.21 2.23
N SER A 158 19.81 11.04 3.46
CA SER A 158 19.10 11.46 4.68
C SER A 158 18.93 12.98 4.75
N ALA A 159 19.96 13.74 4.38
CA ALA A 159 19.91 15.20 4.34
C ALA A 159 18.88 15.69 3.30
N GLY A 160 18.93 15.15 2.07
CA GLY A 160 17.95 15.48 1.03
C GLY A 160 16.51 15.13 1.44
N THR A 161 16.32 13.96 2.04
CA THR A 161 15.02 13.51 2.55
C THR A 161 14.51 14.41 3.67
N ALA A 162 15.37 14.85 4.60
CA ALA A 162 14.99 15.75 5.69
C ALA A 162 14.53 17.12 5.17
N VAL A 163 15.20 17.68 4.17
CA VAL A 163 14.79 18.93 3.51
C VAL A 163 13.41 18.76 2.87
N TRP A 164 13.21 17.67 2.12
CA TRP A 164 11.94 17.42 1.44
C TRP A 164 10.78 17.17 2.42
N ALA A 165 11.03 16.40 3.48
CA ALA A 165 10.07 16.14 4.54
C ALA A 165 9.67 17.43 5.29
N ARG A 166 10.63 18.31 5.60
CA ARG A 166 10.36 19.62 6.21
C ARG A 166 9.43 20.47 5.36
N ARG A 167 9.62 20.48 4.03
CA ARG A 167 8.75 21.21 3.10
C ARG A 167 7.30 20.72 3.19
N TYR A 168 7.06 19.40 3.17
CA TYR A 168 5.71 18.85 3.25
C TYR A 168 5.07 19.02 4.64
N LEU A 169 5.85 18.91 5.71
CA LEU A 169 5.35 19.16 7.06
C LEU A 169 4.97 20.63 7.29
N ALA A 170 5.67 21.57 6.63
CA ALA A 170 5.31 22.98 6.69
C ALA A 170 3.97 23.26 6.01
N VAL A 171 3.71 22.65 4.84
CA VAL A 171 2.42 22.74 4.12
C VAL A 171 1.30 22.09 4.92
N GLU A 172 1.56 20.96 5.59
CA GLU A 172 0.54 20.27 6.38
C GLU A 172 0.12 21.04 7.64
N LYS A 173 1.02 21.81 8.24
CA LYS A 173 0.68 22.67 9.39
C LYS A 173 -0.33 23.78 9.04
N SER A 174 -0.43 24.16 7.77
CA SER A 174 -1.44 25.13 7.31
C SER A 174 -2.80 24.50 7.00
N LEU A 175 -2.94 23.17 7.08
CA LEU A 175 -4.22 22.49 6.83
C LEU A 175 -5.15 22.56 8.06
N PRO A 176 -6.48 22.65 7.85
CA PRO A 176 -7.45 22.58 8.93
C PRO A 176 -7.34 21.25 9.70
N VAL A 177 -7.33 21.31 11.03
CA VAL A 177 -7.29 20.11 11.89
C VAL A 177 -8.72 19.59 12.09
N PRO A 178 -8.97 18.26 12.00
CA PRO A 178 -10.28 17.69 12.31
C PRO A 178 -10.76 18.08 13.72
N HIS A 179 -12.03 18.49 13.83
CA HIS A 179 -12.66 18.85 15.11
C HIS A 179 -12.91 17.63 16.02
N ALA A 180 -12.87 16.42 15.46
CA ALA A 180 -12.99 15.19 16.22
C ALA A 180 -11.65 14.84 16.87
N HIS A 181 -11.66 14.70 18.20
CA HIS A 181 -10.53 14.17 18.98
C HIS A 181 -10.81 12.73 19.40
N PRO A 182 -10.72 11.74 18.49
CA PRO A 182 -10.88 10.35 18.89
C PRO A 182 -9.77 9.97 19.91
N PRO A 183 -10.03 8.95 20.76
CA PRO A 183 -9.03 8.45 21.69
C PRO A 183 -7.73 8.08 20.98
N LEU A 184 -6.59 8.19 21.66
CA LEU A 184 -5.24 8.11 21.05
C LEU A 184 -5.05 6.87 20.17
N TRP A 185 -5.57 5.73 20.63
CA TRP A 185 -5.52 4.44 19.95
C TRP A 185 -6.30 4.40 18.62
N LYS A 186 -7.37 5.20 18.48
CA LYS A 186 -8.16 5.33 17.25
C LYS A 186 -7.56 6.33 16.25
N ARG A 187 -6.61 7.20 16.65
CA ARG A 187 -5.99 8.18 15.75
C ARG A 187 -5.07 7.50 14.73
N PRO A 188 -5.22 7.78 13.42
CA PRO A 188 -4.31 7.25 12.41
C PRO A 188 -2.89 7.73 12.69
N LEU A 189 -1.91 6.87 12.43
CA LEU A 189 -0.50 7.21 12.60
C LEU A 189 -0.05 8.07 11.42
N HIS A 190 0.65 9.16 11.69
CA HIS A 190 1.14 10.03 10.62
C HIS A 190 2.10 9.27 9.68
N LEU A 191 1.96 9.45 8.37
CA LEU A 191 2.71 8.70 7.36
C LEU A 191 4.23 8.70 7.61
N TYR A 192 4.80 9.86 7.95
CA TYR A 192 6.25 9.98 8.20
C TYR A 192 6.67 9.32 9.52
N THR A 193 5.80 9.29 10.53
CA THR A 193 6.08 8.55 11.76
C THR A 193 6.03 7.04 11.52
N ALA A 194 5.06 6.58 10.71
CA ALA A 194 5.01 5.19 10.27
C ALA A 194 6.26 4.83 9.45
N ALA A 195 6.73 5.71 8.57
CA ALA A 195 7.96 5.53 7.81
C ALA A 195 9.19 5.36 8.72
N VAL A 196 9.38 6.23 9.71
CA VAL A 196 10.50 6.11 10.66
C VAL A 196 10.42 4.80 11.44
N LEU A 197 9.24 4.43 11.94
CA LEU A 197 9.05 3.20 12.70
C LEU A 197 9.28 1.94 11.85
N ILE A 198 8.77 1.90 10.61
CA ILE A 198 9.01 0.79 9.67
C ILE A 198 10.50 0.69 9.34
N GLY A 199 11.18 1.82 9.13
CA GLY A 199 12.62 1.86 8.93
C GLY A 199 13.40 1.28 10.11
N ALA A 200 13.07 1.71 11.33
CA ALA A 200 13.72 1.22 12.55
C ALA A 200 13.46 -0.28 12.78
N LEU A 201 12.21 -0.73 12.59
CA LEU A 201 11.84 -2.15 12.69
C LEU A 201 12.55 -2.99 11.63
N GLY A 202 12.74 -2.46 10.42
CA GLY A 202 13.46 -3.19 9.38
C GLY A 202 14.96 -3.23 9.60
N VAL A 203 15.57 -2.23 10.25
CA VAL A 203 16.95 -2.33 10.76
C VAL A 203 17.06 -3.43 11.82
N LEU A 204 16.11 -3.48 12.76
CA LEU A 204 16.06 -4.51 13.81
C LEU A 204 15.82 -5.92 13.23
N ALA A 205 15.14 -6.03 12.09
CA ALA A 205 14.89 -7.30 11.42
C ALA A 205 16.17 -8.03 10.98
N TRP A 206 17.22 -7.30 10.61
CA TRP A 206 18.49 -7.88 10.15
C TRP A 206 19.18 -8.78 11.18
N PRO A 207 19.58 -8.29 12.37
CA PRO A 207 20.25 -9.14 13.36
C PRO A 207 19.34 -10.28 13.85
N LEU A 208 18.03 -10.03 13.97
CA LEU A 208 17.07 -11.07 14.40
C LEU A 208 16.90 -12.17 13.36
N SER A 209 16.92 -11.83 12.07
CA SER A 209 16.86 -12.79 10.96
C SER A 209 18.20 -13.52 10.81
N ALA A 210 19.33 -12.81 10.88
CA ALA A 210 20.68 -13.36 10.78
C ALA A 210 20.94 -14.40 11.88
N ALA A 211 20.46 -14.16 13.10
CA ALA A 211 20.52 -15.12 14.21
C ALA A 211 19.79 -16.45 13.95
N THR A 212 18.97 -16.54 12.89
CA THR A 212 18.29 -17.78 12.46
C THR A 212 18.88 -18.40 11.20
N GLY A 213 20.02 -17.88 10.70
CA GLY A 213 20.67 -18.34 9.48
C GLY A 213 20.16 -17.67 8.20
N ARG A 214 19.29 -16.66 8.29
CA ARG A 214 18.81 -15.86 7.15
C ARG A 214 19.43 -14.46 7.20
N ASN A 215 20.49 -14.23 6.44
CA ASN A 215 21.20 -12.94 6.34
C ASN A 215 20.49 -11.93 5.42
N ASP A 216 19.22 -11.64 5.73
CA ASP A 216 18.40 -10.72 4.95
C ASP A 216 17.43 -9.97 5.87
N GLY A 217 17.02 -8.77 5.45
CA GLY A 217 16.15 -7.88 6.22
C GLY A 217 14.66 -8.20 6.08
N LEU A 218 13.84 -7.16 5.97
CA LEU A 218 12.41 -7.31 5.68
C LEU A 218 12.19 -7.90 4.28
N GLY A 219 11.44 -9.01 4.21
CA GLY A 219 11.10 -9.66 2.95
C GLY A 219 9.68 -10.20 2.99
N ILE A 220 8.93 -10.03 1.90
CA ILE A 220 7.53 -10.49 1.79
C ILE A 220 7.41 -11.63 0.79
N THR A 221 8.00 -11.50 -0.40
CA THR A 221 7.80 -12.45 -1.52
C THR A 221 8.22 -13.87 -1.20
N THR A 222 9.47 -14.07 -0.76
CA THR A 222 10.00 -15.41 -0.47
C THR A 222 9.22 -16.08 0.67
N PRO A 223 8.98 -15.41 1.82
CA PRO A 223 8.13 -15.97 2.86
C PRO A 223 6.70 -16.32 2.41
N THR A 224 6.08 -15.45 1.61
CA THR A 224 4.73 -15.70 1.06
C THR A 224 4.72 -16.96 0.19
N SER A 225 5.75 -17.15 -0.64
CA SER A 225 5.90 -18.38 -1.42
C SER A 225 6.18 -19.61 -0.55
N ASN A 226 6.96 -19.46 0.53
CA ASN A 226 7.29 -20.56 1.45
C ASN A 226 6.08 -21.05 2.23
N ILE A 227 5.12 -20.17 2.58
CA ILE A 227 3.83 -20.58 3.17
C ILE A 227 3.10 -21.53 2.24
N LEU A 228 2.97 -21.18 0.96
CA LEU A 228 2.27 -22.03 0.01
C LEU A 228 3.03 -23.33 -0.25
N ARG A 229 4.37 -23.29 -0.33
CA ARG A 229 5.20 -24.49 -0.46
C ARG A 229 5.00 -25.43 0.73
N TYR A 230 5.03 -24.91 1.95
CA TYR A 230 4.70 -25.69 3.15
C TYR A 230 3.30 -26.30 3.07
N ALA A 231 2.30 -25.50 2.68
CA ALA A 231 0.92 -25.98 2.57
C ALA A 231 0.75 -27.11 1.54
N VAL A 232 1.52 -27.08 0.45
CA VAL A 232 1.45 -28.09 -0.62
C VAL A 232 2.33 -29.32 -0.33
N THR A 233 3.53 -29.13 0.19
CA THR A 233 4.52 -30.22 0.33
C THR A 233 4.64 -30.77 1.74
N GLY A 234 4.07 -30.10 2.76
CA GLY A 234 4.24 -30.46 4.17
C GLY A 234 5.66 -30.25 4.71
N ASP A 235 6.54 -29.61 3.94
CA ASP A 235 7.96 -29.45 4.28
C ASP A 235 8.16 -28.35 5.33
N ALA A 236 8.26 -28.74 6.60
CA ALA A 236 8.44 -27.82 7.72
C ALA A 236 9.72 -26.99 7.64
N THR A 237 10.73 -27.39 6.84
CA THR A 237 11.95 -26.59 6.65
C THR A 237 11.68 -25.25 5.96
N ARG A 238 10.51 -25.09 5.33
CA ARG A 238 10.06 -23.84 4.71
C ARG A 238 9.52 -22.83 5.72
N LEU A 239 9.18 -23.24 6.94
CA LEU A 239 8.72 -22.35 8.00
C LEU A 239 9.90 -21.63 8.68
N ASP A 240 10.54 -20.74 7.92
CA ASP A 240 11.65 -19.93 8.39
C ASP A 240 11.20 -18.65 9.13
N TRP A 241 12.18 -17.86 9.57
CA TRP A 241 11.94 -16.59 10.27
C TRP A 241 11.12 -15.59 9.44
N GLY A 242 11.33 -15.59 8.13
CA GLY A 242 10.57 -14.73 7.22
C GLY A 242 9.11 -15.16 7.11
N VAL A 243 8.80 -16.45 7.14
CA VAL A 243 7.41 -16.94 7.19
C VAL A 243 6.72 -16.45 8.46
N MET A 244 7.39 -16.56 9.61
CA MET A 244 6.86 -16.00 10.85
C MET A 244 6.68 -14.48 10.77
N LEU A 245 7.56 -13.76 10.08
CA LEU A 245 7.43 -12.31 9.85
C LEU A 245 6.13 -11.95 9.12
N VAL A 246 5.80 -12.61 8.00
CA VAL A 246 4.58 -12.26 7.24
C VAL A 246 3.31 -12.71 7.95
N LEU A 247 3.33 -13.83 8.67
CA LEU A 247 2.22 -14.25 9.53
C LEU A 247 2.01 -13.27 10.68
N GLY A 248 3.10 -12.82 11.30
CA GLY A 248 3.08 -11.79 12.34
C GLY A 248 2.50 -10.49 11.79
N LEU A 249 2.91 -10.08 10.60
CA LEU A 249 2.39 -8.90 9.92
C LEU A 249 0.87 -8.97 9.75
N LEU A 250 0.33 -10.13 9.32
CA LEU A 250 -1.11 -10.35 9.24
C LEU A 250 -1.79 -10.18 10.60
N LEU A 251 -1.26 -10.82 11.64
CA LEU A 251 -1.85 -10.80 12.99
C LEU A 251 -1.79 -9.40 13.62
N GLY A 252 -0.67 -8.70 13.50
CA GLY A 252 -0.51 -7.35 14.02
C GLY A 252 -1.38 -6.32 13.30
N ALA A 253 -1.50 -6.45 11.98
CA ALA A 253 -2.43 -5.63 11.20
C ALA A 253 -3.89 -5.92 11.56
N PHE A 254 -4.26 -7.20 11.76
CA PHE A 254 -5.61 -7.59 12.18
C PHE A 254 -5.93 -7.01 13.56
N ALA A 255 -5.04 -7.18 14.53
CA ALA A 255 -5.19 -6.62 15.86
C ALA A 255 -5.36 -5.11 15.80
N ALA A 256 -4.53 -4.39 15.02
CA ALA A 256 -4.62 -2.95 14.83
C ALA A 256 -5.91 -2.49 14.11
N ALA A 257 -6.42 -3.26 13.16
CA ALA A 257 -7.67 -2.97 12.47
C ALA A 257 -8.90 -3.15 13.39
N VAL A 258 -8.95 -4.23 14.17
CA VAL A 258 -10.03 -4.50 15.14
C VAL A 258 -10.00 -3.45 16.25
N ALA A 259 -8.82 -3.21 16.80
CA ALA A 259 -8.50 -2.15 17.74
C ALA A 259 -9.08 -0.79 17.31
N ALA A 260 -8.86 -0.40 16.06
CA ALA A 260 -9.31 0.87 15.53
C ALA A 260 -10.79 0.91 15.14
N GLY A 261 -11.49 -0.24 15.15
CA GLY A 261 -12.83 -0.37 14.59
C GLY A 261 -12.88 -0.25 13.06
N GLU A 262 -11.76 -0.52 12.38
CA GLU A 262 -11.61 -0.44 10.92
C GLU A 262 -11.79 -1.80 10.23
N PHE A 263 -11.82 -2.90 10.99
CA PHE A 263 -12.03 -4.24 10.44
C PHE A 263 -13.45 -4.41 9.88
N ARG A 264 -13.54 -4.73 8.59
CA ARG A 264 -14.81 -5.05 7.93
C ARG A 264 -14.60 -5.90 6.70
N VAL A 265 -15.31 -7.03 6.63
CA VAL A 265 -15.31 -7.90 5.46
C VAL A 265 -15.96 -7.18 4.28
N ARG A 266 -15.20 -7.03 3.20
CA ARG A 266 -15.58 -6.31 1.98
C ARG A 266 -15.34 -7.20 0.78
N VAL A 267 -16.43 -7.61 0.14
CA VAL A 267 -16.42 -8.50 -1.02
C VAL A 267 -16.34 -7.66 -2.30
N PRO A 268 -15.35 -7.88 -3.18
CA PRO A 268 -15.24 -7.18 -4.46
C PRO A 268 -16.33 -7.65 -5.43
N ASP A 269 -16.66 -6.81 -6.41
CA ASP A 269 -17.42 -7.22 -7.58
C ASP A 269 -16.59 -8.13 -8.51
N ALA A 270 -17.21 -8.74 -9.51
CA ALA A 270 -16.52 -9.66 -10.42
C ALA A 270 -15.35 -8.98 -11.17
N THR A 271 -15.50 -7.71 -11.53
CA THR A 271 -14.45 -6.93 -12.19
C THR A 271 -13.26 -6.71 -11.27
N ALA A 272 -13.47 -6.29 -10.02
CA ALA A 272 -12.37 -6.12 -9.07
C ALA A 272 -11.75 -7.47 -8.67
N ALA A 273 -12.54 -8.55 -8.60
CA ALA A 273 -12.02 -9.89 -8.34
C ALA A 273 -11.09 -10.38 -9.46
N SER A 274 -11.49 -10.22 -10.72
CA SER A 274 -10.62 -10.58 -11.87
C SER A 274 -9.34 -9.74 -11.94
N ARG A 275 -9.44 -8.42 -11.66
CA ARG A 275 -8.26 -7.55 -11.53
C ARG A 275 -7.35 -7.98 -10.40
N ALA A 276 -7.89 -8.42 -9.26
CA ALA A 276 -7.10 -8.95 -8.15
C ALA A 276 -6.37 -10.25 -8.53
N VAL A 277 -7.01 -11.16 -9.27
CA VAL A 277 -6.36 -12.38 -9.79
C VAL A 277 -5.18 -12.02 -10.69
N ILE A 278 -5.43 -11.23 -11.74
CA ILE A 278 -4.42 -10.84 -12.74
C ILE A 278 -3.29 -10.06 -12.05
N GLY A 279 -3.65 -9.11 -11.18
CA GLY A 279 -2.71 -8.32 -10.42
C GLY A 279 -1.81 -9.16 -9.51
N GLY A 280 -2.38 -10.10 -8.76
CA GLY A 280 -1.61 -11.00 -7.90
C GLY A 280 -0.66 -11.93 -8.69
N VAL A 281 -1.11 -12.47 -9.84
CA VAL A 281 -0.22 -13.24 -10.73
C VAL A 281 0.95 -12.38 -11.23
N ALA A 282 0.66 -11.18 -11.75
CA ALA A 282 1.69 -10.25 -12.23
C ALA A 282 2.65 -9.83 -11.11
N MET A 283 2.14 -9.63 -9.89
CA MET A 283 2.98 -9.37 -8.71
C MET A 283 3.91 -10.54 -8.39
N GLY A 284 3.47 -11.79 -8.46
CA GLY A 284 4.31 -12.93 -8.08
C GLY A 284 5.36 -13.26 -9.13
N VAL A 285 4.99 -13.19 -10.41
CA VAL A 285 5.93 -13.32 -11.53
C VAL A 285 6.93 -12.16 -11.52
N GLY A 286 6.44 -10.92 -11.44
CA GLY A 286 7.28 -9.72 -11.47
C GLY A 286 8.24 -9.64 -10.28
N ALA A 287 7.78 -9.93 -9.06
CA ALA A 287 8.64 -9.94 -7.88
C ALA A 287 9.66 -11.09 -7.88
N SER A 288 9.35 -12.21 -8.53
CA SER A 288 10.29 -13.31 -8.66
C SER A 288 11.39 -12.98 -9.64
N LEU A 289 11.04 -12.49 -10.85
CA LEU A 289 12.01 -12.04 -11.85
C LEU A 289 12.89 -10.90 -11.34
N ALA A 290 12.29 -9.88 -10.71
CA ALA A 290 13.03 -8.74 -10.19
C ALA A 290 13.92 -9.07 -8.98
N GLY A 291 13.84 -10.29 -8.43
CA GLY A 291 14.56 -10.67 -7.21
C GLY A 291 13.97 -10.10 -5.92
N GLY A 292 12.87 -9.33 -5.99
CA GLY A 292 12.24 -8.71 -4.84
C GLY A 292 10.97 -7.92 -5.17
N CYS A 293 10.15 -7.68 -4.16
CA CYS A 293 9.01 -6.76 -4.24
C CYS A 293 9.42 -5.34 -3.79
N THR A 294 8.45 -4.43 -3.67
CA THR A 294 8.69 -3.07 -3.13
C THR A 294 9.30 -3.03 -1.74
N VAL A 295 9.11 -4.04 -0.90
CA VAL A 295 9.77 -4.11 0.42
C VAL A 295 11.23 -4.52 0.27
N GLY A 296 11.50 -5.65 -0.38
CA GLY A 296 12.86 -6.15 -0.56
C GLY A 296 13.69 -5.23 -1.45
N ASN A 297 13.28 -5.02 -2.69
CA ASN A 297 14.02 -4.17 -3.62
C ASN A 297 13.85 -2.68 -3.34
N GLY A 298 12.62 -2.25 -3.08
CA GLY A 298 12.31 -0.81 -2.98
C GLY A 298 12.67 -0.15 -1.65
N MET A 299 12.72 -0.89 -0.53
CA MET A 299 13.10 -0.34 0.77
C MET A 299 14.46 -0.86 1.25
N VAL A 300 14.69 -2.17 1.23
CA VAL A 300 15.92 -2.76 1.78
C VAL A 300 17.10 -2.59 0.81
N GLN A 301 16.99 -3.04 -0.43
CA GLN A 301 18.11 -3.01 -1.39
C GLN A 301 18.49 -1.59 -1.84
N THR A 302 17.53 -0.68 -1.97
CA THR A 302 17.80 0.74 -2.23
C THR A 302 18.56 1.41 -1.08
N SER A 303 18.28 1.02 0.17
CA SER A 303 19.01 1.52 1.34
C SER A 303 20.44 1.00 1.44
N LEU A 304 20.71 -0.16 0.83
CA LEU A 304 22.04 -0.73 0.62
C LEU A 304 22.73 -0.17 -0.64
N PHE A 305 22.08 0.77 -1.34
CA PHE A 305 22.58 1.39 -2.58
C PHE A 305 22.93 0.40 -3.68
N THR A 306 22.18 -0.70 -3.80
CA THR A 306 22.41 -1.71 -4.84
C THR A 306 21.85 -1.27 -6.18
N TYR A 307 22.55 -1.60 -7.28
CA TYR A 307 22.06 -1.29 -8.63
C TYR A 307 20.73 -1.98 -8.90
N GLN A 308 20.59 -3.23 -8.44
CA GLN A 308 19.34 -3.98 -8.58
C GLN A 308 18.16 -3.30 -7.86
N GLY A 309 18.35 -2.83 -6.63
CA GLY A 309 17.29 -2.18 -5.86
C GLY A 309 16.78 -0.91 -6.54
N TRP A 310 17.70 -0.04 -6.97
CA TRP A 310 17.35 1.21 -7.65
C TRP A 310 16.74 0.98 -9.04
N LEU A 311 17.30 0.05 -9.82
CA LEU A 311 16.76 -0.29 -11.14
C LEU A 311 15.35 -0.90 -11.01
N ALA A 312 15.14 -1.83 -10.08
CA ALA A 312 13.84 -2.41 -9.81
C ALA A 312 12.83 -1.33 -9.38
N LEU A 313 13.19 -0.44 -8.45
CA LEU A 313 12.30 0.63 -8.01
C LEU A 313 11.90 1.57 -9.16
N LEU A 314 12.85 1.91 -10.04
CA LEU A 314 12.60 2.73 -11.22
C LEU A 314 11.58 2.07 -12.15
N PHE A 315 11.78 0.79 -12.51
CA PHE A 315 10.87 0.09 -13.42
C PHE A 315 9.54 -0.28 -12.77
N ILE A 316 9.49 -0.47 -11.44
CA ILE A 316 8.23 -0.56 -10.69
C ILE A 316 7.47 0.76 -10.80
N ALA A 317 8.12 1.91 -10.59
CA ALA A 317 7.49 3.22 -10.73
C ALA A 317 6.98 3.45 -12.17
N PHE A 318 7.76 3.05 -13.17
CA PHE A 318 7.34 3.11 -14.57
C PHE A 318 6.14 2.20 -14.87
N GLY A 319 6.14 0.97 -14.34
CA GLY A 319 4.98 0.06 -14.43
C GLY A 319 3.74 0.62 -13.75
N VAL A 320 3.89 1.28 -12.60
CA VAL A 320 2.79 2.01 -11.95
C VAL A 320 2.28 3.12 -12.86
N ALA A 321 3.16 3.96 -13.43
CA ALA A 321 2.77 5.05 -14.33
C ALA A 321 1.93 4.55 -15.52
N LEU A 322 2.38 3.46 -16.17
CA LEU A 322 1.65 2.83 -17.26
C LEU A 322 0.30 2.27 -16.79
N GLY A 323 0.29 1.53 -15.67
CA GLY A 323 -0.92 0.95 -15.12
C GLY A 323 -1.96 1.99 -14.73
N THR A 324 -1.52 3.12 -14.17
CA THR A 324 -2.40 4.24 -13.83
C THR A 324 -3.01 4.87 -15.07
N ARG A 325 -2.21 5.03 -16.14
CA ARG A 325 -2.67 5.63 -17.39
C ARG A 325 -3.61 4.71 -18.17
N TRP A 326 -3.45 3.39 -18.05
CA TRP A 326 -4.28 2.42 -18.78
C TRP A 326 -5.57 2.07 -18.05
N TRP A 327 -5.53 1.84 -16.73
CA TRP A 327 -6.68 1.27 -16.00
C TRP A 327 -7.40 2.23 -15.05
N LEU A 328 -6.75 3.33 -14.64
CA LEU A 328 -7.34 4.30 -13.71
C LEU A 328 -7.82 5.58 -14.42
N LYS A 329 -8.10 5.50 -15.73
CA LYS A 329 -8.78 6.60 -16.43
C LYS A 329 -10.16 6.82 -15.82
N PRO A 330 -10.57 8.08 -15.55
CA PRO A 330 -11.90 8.38 -15.07
C PRO A 330 -12.92 7.84 -16.08
N SER A 331 -13.71 6.86 -15.66
CA SER A 331 -14.83 6.36 -16.47
C SER A 331 -15.98 7.35 -16.29
N GLY A 332 -16.09 8.27 -17.23
CA GLY A 332 -17.23 9.17 -17.29
C GLY A 332 -18.49 8.40 -17.65
N THR A 333 -19.42 8.31 -16.70
CA THR A 333 -20.88 8.58 -16.84
C THR A 333 -21.54 8.38 -15.48
N VAL A 334 -21.34 9.35 -14.59
CA VAL A 334 -22.26 9.58 -13.48
C VAL A 334 -23.57 10.12 -14.10
N ALA A 335 -24.57 9.26 -14.26
CA ALA A 335 -25.90 9.69 -14.70
C ALA A 335 -26.53 10.54 -13.59
N ALA A 336 -26.89 11.78 -13.91
CA ALA A 336 -27.70 12.61 -13.03
C ALA A 336 -29.07 11.94 -12.88
N THR A 337 -29.31 11.31 -11.73
CA THR A 337 -30.64 10.79 -11.43
C THR A 337 -31.43 11.98 -10.88
N ALA A 338 -32.41 12.45 -11.64
CA ALA A 338 -33.29 13.54 -11.21
C ALA A 338 -33.97 13.18 -9.86
N PRO A 339 -34.21 14.17 -8.99
CA PRO A 339 -34.86 13.91 -7.72
C PRO A 339 -36.26 13.34 -7.95
N SER A 340 -36.51 12.14 -7.41
CA SER A 340 -37.87 11.59 -7.35
C SER A 340 -38.67 12.43 -6.34
N PRO A 341 -39.80 13.03 -6.74
CA PRO A 341 -40.62 13.80 -5.81
C PRO A 341 -41.35 12.84 -4.87
N GLY A 342 -41.07 12.95 -3.57
CA GLY A 342 -41.87 12.33 -2.51
C GLY A 342 -41.35 10.97 -2.03
N GLY A 343 -40.55 11.02 -0.97
CA GLY A 343 -40.22 9.85 -0.16
C GLY A 343 -40.01 10.30 1.28
N ALA A 344 -41.11 10.41 2.02
CA ALA A 344 -41.10 10.74 3.44
C ALA A 344 -40.16 9.78 4.19
N VAL A 345 -39.30 10.36 5.02
CA VAL A 345 -38.57 9.68 6.09
C VAL A 345 -39.57 9.01 7.03
N ASN A 346 -39.82 7.72 6.83
CA ASN A 346 -40.52 6.91 7.81
C ASN A 346 -39.53 6.07 8.60
N ALA A 347 -39.63 6.26 9.91
CA ALA A 347 -38.94 5.54 10.96
C ALA A 347 -39.09 4.02 10.78
N LEU A 348 -38.01 3.30 11.12
CA LEU A 348 -37.98 1.85 11.27
C LEU A 348 -39.08 1.37 12.23
N PRO A 349 -39.82 0.30 11.92
CA PRO A 349 -40.37 -0.57 12.92
C PRO A 349 -39.52 -1.84 13.09
N SER A 350 -39.62 -2.35 14.31
CA SER A 350 -38.91 -3.46 14.93
C SER A 350 -39.07 -4.82 14.25
N VAL A 351 -38.05 -5.64 14.48
CA VAL A 351 -37.84 -7.05 14.13
C VAL A 351 -39.03 -7.95 14.45
N SER A 352 -39.43 -8.79 13.49
CA SER A 352 -39.93 -10.16 13.72
C SER A 352 -39.79 -10.96 12.43
N GLY A 353 -39.23 -12.17 12.55
CA GLY A 353 -38.59 -12.88 11.45
C GLY A 353 -39.52 -13.39 10.34
N LEU A 354 -38.96 -13.45 9.14
CA LEU A 354 -39.05 -14.59 8.21
C LEU A 354 -38.11 -14.30 7.04
N VAL A 355 -37.39 -15.35 6.64
CA VAL A 355 -36.45 -15.37 5.52
C VAL A 355 -37.20 -15.02 4.24
N SER A 356 -36.89 -13.88 3.66
CA SER A 356 -37.32 -13.50 2.31
C SER A 356 -36.08 -13.10 1.53
N LEU A 357 -35.68 -13.95 0.58
CA LEU A 357 -34.78 -13.60 -0.51
C LEU A 357 -35.46 -12.51 -1.36
N GLY A 358 -35.32 -11.26 -0.94
CA GLY A 358 -35.73 -10.08 -1.68
C GLY A 358 -34.51 -9.48 -2.38
N ALA A 359 -34.62 -9.30 -3.69
CA ALA A 359 -33.60 -8.78 -4.59
C ALA A 359 -32.78 -7.64 -3.98
N LEU A 360 -31.51 -7.92 -3.69
CA LEU A 360 -30.48 -6.89 -3.55
C LEU A 360 -30.31 -6.26 -4.94
N GLN A 361 -31.06 -5.19 -5.19
CA GLN A 361 -30.65 -4.19 -6.18
C GLN A 361 -29.31 -3.65 -5.70
N SER A 362 -28.25 -4.23 -6.26
CA SER A 362 -26.93 -3.63 -6.28
C SER A 362 -27.06 -2.29 -7.00
N THR A 363 -27.04 -1.19 -6.26
CA THR A 363 -26.75 0.13 -6.83
C THR A 363 -25.27 0.13 -7.21
N THR A 364 -24.98 -0.46 -8.36
CA THR A 364 -23.74 -0.26 -9.10
C THR A 364 -23.73 1.16 -9.64
N GLY A 365 -22.69 1.93 -9.31
CA GLY A 365 -22.28 3.09 -10.10
C GLY A 365 -22.31 4.41 -9.33
N GLY A 366 -21.14 5.04 -9.26
CA GLY A 366 -20.94 6.40 -8.76
C GLY A 366 -21.91 7.38 -9.42
N GLY A 367 -23.00 7.65 -8.72
CA GLY A 367 -24.00 8.67 -9.01
C GLY A 367 -23.82 9.82 -8.03
N VAL A 368 -23.69 11.05 -8.52
CA VAL A 368 -23.79 12.26 -7.69
C VAL A 368 -25.29 12.48 -7.50
N ALA A 369 -25.79 12.20 -6.31
CA ALA A 369 -27.21 12.35 -5.97
C ALA A 369 -27.46 13.72 -5.34
N THR A 370 -28.45 14.47 -5.80
CA THR A 370 -28.79 15.77 -5.20
C THR A 370 -29.48 15.57 -3.84
N LEU A 371 -28.90 16.09 -2.75
CA LEU A 371 -29.50 16.07 -1.41
C LEU A 371 -30.40 17.29 -1.17
N ALA A 372 -29.93 18.45 -1.61
CA ALA A 372 -30.62 19.75 -1.53
C ALA A 372 -30.05 20.67 -2.64
N PRO A 373 -30.70 21.81 -2.94
CA PRO A 373 -30.11 22.80 -3.85
C PRO A 373 -28.69 23.18 -3.40
N GLY A 374 -27.70 23.03 -4.28
CA GLY A 374 -26.29 23.29 -3.96
C GLY A 374 -25.60 22.27 -3.05
N ARG A 375 -26.24 21.14 -2.72
CA ARG A 375 -25.64 20.06 -1.91
C ARG A 375 -25.86 18.69 -2.56
N TYR A 376 -24.76 18.02 -2.88
CA TYR A 376 -24.74 16.76 -3.60
C TYR A 376 -24.08 15.67 -2.77
N ARG A 377 -24.48 14.41 -2.98
CA ARG A 377 -23.95 13.22 -2.32
C ARG A 377 -23.20 12.36 -3.32
N LEU A 378 -22.00 11.97 -2.93
CA LEU A 378 -21.23 10.88 -3.53
C LEU A 378 -21.20 9.71 -2.53
N ASP A 379 -21.43 8.49 -3.00
CA ASP A 379 -21.34 7.31 -2.14
C ASP A 379 -20.21 6.42 -2.63
N THR A 380 -19.01 6.67 -2.09
CA THR A 380 -17.82 5.84 -2.34
C THR A 380 -17.61 4.81 -1.22
N PHE A 381 -18.65 4.49 -0.46
CA PHE A 381 -18.52 3.68 0.73
C PHE A 381 -18.09 2.25 0.38
N GLY A 382 -16.98 1.80 0.97
CA GLY A 382 -16.39 0.49 0.67
C GLY A 382 -15.47 0.48 -0.56
N ALA A 383 -15.39 1.57 -1.32
CA ALA A 383 -14.41 1.70 -2.39
C ALA A 383 -12.97 1.76 -1.83
N VAL A 384 -12.05 1.25 -2.63
CA VAL A 384 -10.64 1.14 -2.28
C VAL A 384 -9.87 2.35 -2.83
N CYS A 385 -8.87 2.87 -2.11
CA CYS A 385 -7.99 3.92 -2.65
C CYS A 385 -7.35 3.45 -3.98
N PRO A 386 -7.47 4.24 -5.07
CA PRO A 386 -7.71 5.69 -5.12
C PRO A 386 -9.14 6.09 -5.48
N PHE A 387 -10.06 5.13 -5.68
CA PHE A 387 -11.34 5.40 -6.32
C PHE A 387 -12.17 6.50 -5.65
N PRO A 388 -12.29 6.56 -4.30
CA PRO A 388 -12.97 7.68 -3.64
C PRO A 388 -12.46 9.06 -4.06
N LEU A 389 -11.13 9.24 -4.14
CA LEU A 389 -10.53 10.52 -4.51
C LEU A 389 -10.76 10.84 -5.99
N ILE A 390 -10.66 9.84 -6.88
CA ILE A 390 -10.87 10.03 -8.31
C ILE A 390 -12.32 10.44 -8.58
N GLU A 391 -13.27 9.72 -7.98
CA GLU A 391 -14.70 9.99 -8.13
C GLU A 391 -15.08 11.35 -7.52
N ALA A 392 -14.52 11.71 -6.37
CA ALA A 392 -14.73 13.03 -5.77
C ALA A 392 -14.17 14.17 -6.64
N LYS A 393 -12.97 14.01 -7.23
CA LYS A 393 -12.42 15.00 -8.18
C LYS A 393 -13.31 15.18 -9.41
N GLU A 394 -13.83 14.10 -9.96
CA GLU A 394 -14.74 14.15 -11.11
C GLU A 394 -16.09 14.76 -10.76
N ALA A 395 -16.63 14.44 -9.59
CA ALA A 395 -17.84 15.09 -9.09
C ALA A 395 -17.60 16.59 -8.96
N MET A 396 -16.53 17.01 -8.28
CA MET A 396 -16.20 18.42 -7.99
C MET A 396 -16.05 19.31 -9.23
N LYS A 397 -15.57 18.76 -10.35
CA LYS A 397 -15.51 19.49 -11.63
C LYS A 397 -16.89 19.96 -12.11
N ARG A 398 -17.97 19.31 -11.70
CA ARG A 398 -19.35 19.59 -12.13
C ARG A 398 -20.11 20.53 -11.20
N LEU A 399 -19.59 20.80 -10.00
CA LEU A 399 -20.19 21.74 -9.06
C LEU A 399 -19.82 23.19 -9.41
N GLU A 400 -20.63 24.13 -8.98
CA GLU A 400 -20.32 25.57 -9.00
C GLU A 400 -19.63 26.01 -7.71
N ALA A 401 -18.96 27.17 -7.72
CA ALA A 401 -18.28 27.70 -6.54
C ALA A 401 -19.29 27.92 -5.39
N GLY A 402 -18.95 27.43 -4.19
CA GLY A 402 -19.82 27.48 -3.02
C GLY A 402 -20.77 26.29 -2.85
N GLU A 403 -20.92 25.42 -3.85
CA GLU A 403 -21.70 24.18 -3.69
C GLU A 403 -20.94 23.11 -2.89
N GLU A 404 -21.68 22.20 -2.25
CA GLU A 404 -21.16 21.21 -1.31
C GLU A 404 -21.28 19.77 -1.85
N LEU A 405 -20.21 18.99 -1.72
CA LEU A 405 -20.14 17.57 -2.01
C LEU A 405 -19.96 16.78 -0.70
N VAL A 406 -20.94 15.93 -0.37
CA VAL A 406 -20.94 15.04 0.79
C VAL A 406 -20.54 13.63 0.33
N ASP A 407 -19.39 13.12 0.79
CA ASP A 407 -18.92 11.77 0.48
C ASP A 407 -18.93 10.86 1.71
N CYS A 408 -19.50 9.67 1.56
CA CYS A 408 -19.43 8.60 2.56
C CYS A 408 -18.22 7.71 2.23
N THR A 409 -17.09 7.90 2.91
CA THR A 409 -15.81 7.33 2.48
C THR A 409 -14.91 6.89 3.63
N GLN A 410 -13.85 6.15 3.29
CA GLN A 410 -12.72 5.84 4.17
C GLN A 410 -11.47 6.68 3.83
N ALA A 411 -11.57 7.58 2.86
CA ALA A 411 -10.51 8.47 2.39
C ALA A 411 -10.23 9.66 3.35
N THR A 412 -10.14 9.36 4.66
CA THR A 412 -10.04 10.32 5.77
C THR A 412 -8.80 11.21 5.74
N ASP A 413 -7.74 10.79 5.07
CA ASP A 413 -6.51 11.57 4.92
C ASP A 413 -6.39 12.22 3.54
N THR A 414 -6.76 11.49 2.48
CA THR A 414 -6.54 11.93 1.09
C THR A 414 -7.57 12.95 0.62
N LEU A 415 -8.84 12.80 1.01
CA LEU A 415 -9.90 13.70 0.53
C LEU A 415 -9.80 15.10 1.15
N PRO A 416 -9.65 15.27 2.48
CA PRO A 416 -9.49 16.58 3.09
C PRO A 416 -8.23 17.32 2.62
N ARG A 417 -7.13 16.58 2.43
CA ARG A 417 -5.87 17.17 1.95
C ARG A 417 -5.99 17.65 0.51
N TRP A 418 -6.56 16.83 -0.38
CA TRP A 418 -6.80 17.26 -1.76
C TRP A 418 -7.71 18.49 -1.81
N ALA A 419 -8.79 18.52 -1.01
CA ALA A 419 -9.66 19.67 -0.93
C ALA A 419 -8.86 20.94 -0.62
N ALA A 420 -8.01 20.92 0.40
CA ALA A 420 -7.20 22.08 0.75
C ALA A 420 -6.10 22.42 -0.29
N GLU A 421 -5.47 21.43 -0.92
CA GLU A 421 -4.46 21.65 -1.97
C GLU A 421 -5.06 22.29 -3.25
N ASP A 422 -6.29 21.93 -3.61
CA ASP A 422 -7.04 22.51 -4.75
C ASP A 422 -7.90 23.73 -4.35
N GLY A 423 -7.72 24.27 -3.14
CA GLY A 423 -8.40 25.50 -2.69
C GLY A 423 -9.87 25.33 -2.29
N HIS A 424 -10.33 24.11 -2.07
CA HIS A 424 -11.66 23.78 -1.55
C HIS A 424 -11.67 23.72 -0.02
N GLU A 425 -12.84 23.93 0.58
CA GLU A 425 -13.03 23.98 2.04
C GLU A 425 -13.66 22.67 2.55
N VAL A 426 -13.14 22.09 3.63
CA VAL A 426 -13.77 20.93 4.31
C VAL A 426 -14.68 21.45 5.41
N VAL A 427 -15.99 21.36 5.20
CA VAL A 427 -17.03 21.97 6.06
C VAL A 427 -17.48 21.03 7.18
N ASP A 428 -17.55 19.73 6.90
CA ASP A 428 -17.93 18.71 7.89
C ASP A 428 -17.06 17.47 7.77
N PHE A 429 -16.72 16.86 8.91
CA PHE A 429 -15.97 15.61 8.96
C PHE A 429 -16.40 14.77 10.16
N THR A 430 -17.34 13.84 9.92
CA THR A 430 -18.03 13.08 10.97
C THR A 430 -17.88 11.57 10.79
N GLU A 431 -17.64 10.84 11.89
CA GLU A 431 -17.61 9.37 11.88
C GLU A 431 -19.05 8.81 11.81
N ARG A 432 -19.31 7.88 10.88
CA ARG A 432 -20.59 7.18 10.72
C ARG A 432 -20.40 5.67 10.88
N GLY A 433 -20.69 5.17 12.08
CA GLY A 433 -20.71 3.74 12.39
C GLY A 433 -19.32 3.07 12.30
N ALA A 434 -19.30 1.73 12.18
CA ALA A 434 -18.05 0.98 12.11
C ALA A 434 -17.34 1.20 10.76
N ALA A 435 -16.15 1.79 10.82
CA ALA A 435 -15.26 2.03 9.69
C ALA A 435 -15.84 2.96 8.59
N GLY A 436 -16.68 3.95 8.93
CA GLY A 436 -17.26 4.88 7.98
C GLY A 436 -17.13 6.35 8.37
N TRP A 437 -16.92 7.22 7.39
CA TRP A 437 -16.83 8.67 7.58
C TRP A 437 -17.70 9.39 6.56
N SER A 438 -18.31 10.48 6.99
CA SER A 438 -19.00 11.46 6.14
C SER A 438 -18.11 12.70 6.07
N ILE A 439 -17.69 13.08 4.87
CA ILE A 439 -16.84 14.24 4.62
C ILE A 439 -17.60 15.19 3.69
N THR A 440 -17.78 16.44 4.10
CA THR A 440 -18.40 17.48 3.27
C THR A 440 -17.33 18.45 2.79
N VAL A 441 -17.18 18.56 1.48
CA VAL A 441 -16.25 19.48 0.82
C VAL A 441 -17.04 20.53 0.06
N ARG A 442 -16.78 21.80 0.34
CA ARG A 442 -17.35 22.94 -0.39
C ARG A 442 -16.36 23.41 -1.46
N LYS A 443 -16.86 23.60 -2.68
CA LYS A 443 -16.05 24.04 -3.81
C LYS A 443 -15.55 25.47 -3.58
N GLY A 444 -14.22 25.62 -3.62
CA GLY A 444 -13.54 26.90 -3.65
C GLY A 444 -13.76 27.66 -4.96
N ALA A 445 -13.36 28.94 -4.98
CA ALA A 445 -13.53 29.83 -6.12
C ALA A 445 -12.78 29.37 -7.38
#